data_AF-A0AAE0C154-F1
#
_entry.id   AF-A0AAE0C154-F1
#
_cell.length_a   1.000
_cell.length_b   1.000
_cell.length_c   1.000
_cell.angle_alpha   90.00
_cell.angle_beta   90.00
_cell.angle_gamma   90.00
#
_symmetry.space_group_name_H-M   'P 1'
#
loop_
_entity.id
_entity.type
_entity.pdbx_description
1 polymer ?
#
loop_
_entity_poly.entity_id
_entity_poly.type
_entity_poly.pdbx_seq_one_letter_code
_entity_poly.pdbx_strand_id
1 'polypeptide(L)'
;MDLNTAQIAVAAGSSAFAKAKFVYLQAQHAYPVVTDGVTAGVLYSISDLFAQWQTDFLAQYRARAQKPPPDASQATSQELLNLQTTDSPTQLAAEVNINIDTFRTARYGVFGLMDGSLSHYWFEGLDSLIPASDFQAVAEKMAIDCAFFTPTWSAAFLLFMALTEGAGTPTPSISFM
;
A
#
# COMPACT_ATOMS: atom_id res chain seq x y z
N MET A 1 19.63 5.62 27.52
CA MET A 1 19.67 5.88 26.07
C MET A 1 20.06 7.34 25.93
N ASP A 2 21.33 7.59 25.60
CA ASP A 2 21.93 8.92 25.75
C ASP A 2 21.38 9.92 24.73
N LEU A 3 21.06 11.12 25.22
CA LEU A 3 20.53 12.24 24.43
C LEU A 3 21.38 12.57 23.18
N ASN A 4 22.67 12.27 23.21
CA ASN A 4 23.59 12.47 22.08
C ASN A 4 23.31 11.51 20.90
N THR A 5 22.94 10.26 21.16
CA THR A 5 22.73 9.26 20.10
C THR A 5 21.46 9.57 19.28
N ALA A 6 20.40 10.03 19.96
CA ALA A 6 19.17 10.46 19.30
C ALA A 6 19.37 11.73 18.46
N GLN A 7 20.13 12.71 18.96
CA GLN A 7 20.47 13.94 18.22
C GLN A 7 21.29 13.64 16.95
N ILE A 8 22.26 12.72 17.04
CA ILE A 8 23.07 12.27 15.89
C ILE A 8 22.21 11.52 14.87
N ALA A 9 21.30 10.65 15.31
CA ALA A 9 20.40 9.93 14.42
C ALA A 9 19.41 10.86 13.70
N VAL A 10 18.89 11.88 14.40
CA VAL A 10 18.01 12.91 13.81
C VAL A 10 18.75 13.78 12.81
N ALA A 11 20.00 14.18 13.11
CA ALA A 11 20.84 14.95 12.19
C ALA A 11 21.29 14.12 10.95
N ALA A 12 21.57 12.83 11.15
CA ALA A 12 21.84 11.90 10.05
C ALA A 12 20.60 11.69 9.17
N GLY A 13 19.42 11.57 9.78
CA GLY A 13 18.14 11.46 9.07
C GLY A 13 17.79 12.70 8.25
N SER A 14 17.99 13.91 8.81
CA SER A 14 17.72 15.16 8.10
C SER A 14 18.65 15.38 6.91
N SER A 15 19.94 15.02 7.06
CA SER A 15 20.92 15.12 5.98
C SER A 15 20.73 14.05 4.88
N ALA A 16 20.32 12.83 5.24
CA ALA A 16 19.95 11.80 4.27
C ALA A 16 18.70 12.20 3.47
N PHE A 17 17.67 12.72 4.14
CA PHE A 17 16.46 13.23 3.49
C PHE A 17 16.75 14.40 2.54
N ALA A 18 17.60 15.35 2.96
CA ALA A 18 18.00 16.46 2.11
C ALA A 18 18.74 16.00 0.85
N LYS A 19 19.64 15.02 0.96
CA LYS A 19 20.33 14.42 -0.18
C LYS A 19 19.36 13.69 -1.11
N ALA A 20 18.45 12.89 -0.54
CA ALA A 20 17.43 12.19 -1.32
C ALA A 20 16.54 13.17 -2.08
N LYS A 21 16.07 14.24 -1.43
CA LYS A 21 15.32 15.32 -2.07
C LYS A 21 16.11 15.97 -3.20
N PHE A 22 17.39 16.27 -2.99
CA PHE A 22 18.23 16.89 -4.01
C PHE A 22 18.38 15.98 -5.25
N VAL A 23 18.69 14.70 -5.04
CA VAL A 23 18.79 13.70 -6.11
C VAL A 23 17.45 13.53 -6.83
N TYR A 24 16.34 13.49 -6.10
CA TYR A 24 15.00 13.40 -6.67
C TYR A 24 14.69 14.60 -7.57
N LEU A 25 14.89 15.82 -7.08
CA LEU A 25 14.67 17.03 -7.86
C LEU A 25 15.57 17.08 -9.10
N GLN A 26 16.82 16.66 -8.96
CA GLN A 26 17.74 16.57 -10.10
C GLN A 26 17.24 15.57 -11.16
N ALA A 27 16.76 14.40 -10.73
CA ALA A 27 16.19 13.40 -11.63
C ALA A 27 14.89 13.90 -12.29
N GLN A 28 14.03 14.59 -11.54
CA GLN A 28 12.78 15.15 -12.03
C GLN A 28 13.02 16.21 -13.12
N HIS A 29 14.06 17.05 -12.98
CA HIS A 29 14.42 18.02 -14.02
C HIS A 29 15.00 17.35 -15.29
N ALA A 30 15.71 16.22 -15.15
CA ALA A 30 16.33 15.54 -16.28
C ALA A 30 15.36 14.58 -17.01
N TYR A 31 14.50 13.88 -16.26
CA TYR A 31 13.58 12.86 -16.75
C TYR A 31 12.25 12.92 -15.96
N PRO A 32 11.42 13.94 -16.18
CA PRO A 32 10.21 14.16 -15.39
C PRO A 32 9.22 12.99 -15.46
N VAL A 33 8.85 12.57 -16.68
CA VAL A 33 7.87 11.48 -16.91
C VAL A 33 8.33 10.14 -16.31
N VAL A 34 9.62 9.82 -16.41
CA VAL A 34 10.18 8.56 -15.88
C VAL A 34 10.25 8.61 -14.36
N THR A 35 10.61 9.76 -13.79
CA THR A 35 10.70 9.95 -12.34
C THR A 35 9.32 9.80 -11.69
N ASP A 36 8.29 10.39 -12.30
CA ASP A 36 6.91 10.32 -11.81
C ASP A 36 6.36 8.89 -11.95
N GLY A 37 6.62 8.23 -13.09
CA GLY A 37 6.31 6.82 -13.30
C GLY A 37 6.94 5.92 -12.23
N VAL A 38 8.27 5.97 -12.06
CA VAL A 38 9.00 5.15 -11.07
C VAL A 38 8.48 5.39 -9.66
N THR A 39 8.21 6.65 -9.31
CA THR A 39 7.67 7.01 -8.00
C THR A 39 6.30 6.39 -7.77
N ALA A 40 5.40 6.52 -8.74
CA ALA A 40 4.07 5.91 -8.67
C ALA A 40 4.14 4.38 -8.62
N GLY A 41 4.99 3.73 -9.42
CA GLY A 41 5.17 2.27 -9.38
C GLY A 41 5.61 1.75 -8.00
N VAL A 42 6.55 2.45 -7.35
CA VAL A 42 6.99 2.12 -5.98
C VAL A 42 5.84 2.30 -4.98
N LEU A 43 5.11 3.42 -5.06
CA LEU A 43 3.98 3.68 -4.17
C LEU A 43 2.90 2.62 -4.28
N TYR A 44 2.49 2.25 -5.50
CA TYR A 44 1.52 1.19 -5.73
C TYR A 44 2.00 -0.16 -5.21
N SER A 45 3.29 -0.48 -5.37
CA SER A 45 3.88 -1.71 -4.82
C SER A 45 3.79 -1.73 -3.30
N ILE A 46 4.12 -0.62 -2.63
CA ILE A 46 4.02 -0.50 -1.18
C ILE A 46 2.56 -0.61 -0.72
N SER A 47 1.63 0.03 -1.43
CA SER A 47 0.19 -0.06 -1.14
C SER A 47 -0.32 -1.50 -1.22
N ASP A 48 0.10 -2.26 -2.23
CA ASP A 48 -0.27 -3.67 -2.32
C ASP A 48 0.37 -4.50 -1.20
N LEU A 49 1.66 -4.31 -0.89
CA LEU A 49 2.29 -4.98 0.25
C LEU A 49 1.53 -4.76 1.57
N PHE A 50 1.07 -3.53 1.80
CA PHE A 50 0.25 -3.21 2.96
C PHE A 50 -1.12 -3.90 2.92
N ALA A 51 -1.76 -3.96 1.75
CA ALA A 51 -3.02 -4.68 1.57
C ALA A 51 -2.86 -6.21 1.78
N GLN A 52 -1.74 -6.79 1.35
CA GLN A 52 -1.42 -8.20 1.60
C GLN A 52 -1.33 -8.46 3.11
N TRP A 53 -0.55 -7.62 3.80
CA TRP A 53 -0.41 -7.70 5.26
C TRP A 53 -1.76 -7.60 5.97
N GLN A 54 -2.59 -6.64 5.59
CA GLN A 54 -3.92 -6.48 6.17
C GLN A 54 -4.78 -7.72 5.97
N THR A 55 -4.72 -8.32 4.78
CA THR A 55 -5.51 -9.51 4.44
C THR A 55 -5.08 -10.72 5.28
N ASP A 56 -3.77 -10.98 5.36
CA ASP A 56 -3.22 -12.10 6.13
C ASP A 56 -3.44 -11.93 7.63
N PHE A 57 -3.28 -10.71 8.13
CA PHE A 57 -3.57 -10.37 9.52
C PHE A 57 -5.02 -10.68 9.88
N LEU A 58 -5.97 -10.23 9.05
CA LEU A 58 -7.40 -10.49 9.28
C LEU A 58 -7.75 -11.97 9.16
N ALA A 59 -7.13 -12.71 8.22
CA ALA A 59 -7.34 -14.14 8.05
C ALA A 59 -6.87 -14.92 9.28
N GLN A 60 -5.67 -14.63 9.80
CA GLN A 60 -5.12 -15.29 10.98
C GLN A 60 -5.89 -14.92 12.25
N TYR A 61 -6.33 -13.67 12.39
CA TYR A 61 -7.18 -13.24 13.49
C TYR A 61 -8.50 -14.02 13.53
N ARG A 62 -9.17 -14.17 12.37
CA ARG A 62 -10.43 -14.94 12.27
C ARG A 62 -10.23 -16.43 12.55
N ALA A 63 -9.15 -17.02 12.03
CA ALA A 63 -8.84 -18.44 12.27
C ALA A 63 -8.61 -18.73 13.76
N ARG A 64 -7.94 -17.82 14.48
CA ARG A 64 -7.74 -17.93 15.93
C ARG A 64 -9.05 -17.73 16.70
N ALA A 65 -9.88 -16.76 16.32
CA ALA A 65 -11.18 -16.53 16.94
C ALA A 65 -12.17 -17.69 16.76
N GLN A 66 -12.01 -18.51 15.72
CA GLN A 66 -12.83 -19.70 15.47
C GLN A 66 -12.35 -20.98 16.16
N LYS A 67 -11.16 -20.98 16.78
CA LYS A 67 -10.67 -22.17 17.48
C LYS A 67 -11.62 -22.49 18.64
N PRO A 68 -12.30 -23.65 18.64
CA PRO A 68 -13.25 -23.99 19.69
C PRO A 68 -12.53 -23.98 21.04
N PRO A 69 -13.17 -23.46 22.11
CA PRO A 69 -12.56 -23.46 23.42
C PRO A 69 -12.21 -24.91 23.79
N PRO A 70 -10.99 -25.18 24.29
CA PRO A 70 -10.67 -26.50 24.84
C PRO A 70 -11.71 -26.81 25.91
N ASP A 71 -12.17 -28.06 25.95
CA ASP A 71 -13.20 -28.55 26.86
C ASP A 71 -13.05 -27.86 28.22
N ALA A 72 -13.96 -26.94 28.53
CA ALA A 72 -13.77 -25.98 29.64
C ALA A 72 -13.60 -26.67 31.00
N SER A 73 -13.88 -27.99 31.07
CA SER A 73 -13.64 -28.86 32.21
C SER A 73 -12.19 -29.38 32.37
N GLN A 74 -11.33 -29.28 31.35
CA GLN A 74 -9.95 -29.78 31.38
C GLN A 74 -8.87 -28.70 31.15
N ALA A 75 -9.27 -27.50 30.70
CA ALA A 75 -8.34 -26.40 30.50
C ALA A 75 -7.72 -25.97 31.83
N THR A 76 -6.39 -26.04 31.94
CA THR A 76 -5.69 -25.55 33.13
C THR A 76 -5.73 -24.02 33.19
N SER A 77 -5.69 -23.43 34.40
CA SER A 77 -5.65 -21.96 34.55
C SER A 77 -4.48 -21.30 33.81
N GLN A 78 -3.37 -22.02 33.64
CA GLN A 78 -2.23 -21.58 32.83
C GLN A 78 -2.53 -21.59 31.34
N GLU A 79 -3.32 -22.54 30.85
CA GLU A 79 -3.74 -22.62 29.45
C GLU A 79 -4.73 -21.50 29.10
N LEU A 80 -5.66 -21.18 30.01
CA LEU A 80 -6.57 -20.03 29.88
C LEU A 80 -5.81 -18.69 29.88
N LEU A 81 -4.77 -18.56 30.71
CA LEU A 81 -3.91 -17.38 30.75
C LEU A 81 -3.06 -17.26 29.47
N ASN A 82 -2.53 -18.38 28.97
CA ASN A 82 -1.78 -18.44 27.72
C ASN A 82 -2.67 -18.11 26.51
N LEU A 83 -3.94 -18.56 26.49
CA LEU A 83 -4.93 -18.16 25.48
C LEU A 83 -5.15 -16.64 25.50
N GLN A 84 -5.45 -16.06 26.66
CA GLN A 84 -5.64 -14.61 26.80
C GLN A 84 -4.41 -13.77 26.40
N THR A 85 -3.20 -14.27 26.65
CA THR A 85 -1.96 -13.56 26.32
C THR A 85 -1.68 -13.63 24.81
N THR A 86 -1.92 -14.79 24.20
CA THR A 86 -1.71 -15.08 22.77
C THR A 86 -2.75 -14.41 21.87
N ASP A 87 -3.93 -14.04 22.41
CA ASP A 87 -5.04 -13.42 21.66
C ASP A 87 -4.91 -11.90 21.51
N SER A 88 -3.87 -11.28 22.08
CA SER A 88 -3.68 -9.83 21.94
C SER A 88 -3.32 -9.45 20.48
N PRO A 89 -3.98 -8.43 19.89
CA PRO A 89 -3.73 -8.02 18.50
C PRO A 89 -2.26 -7.68 18.21
N THR A 90 -1.54 -7.18 19.22
CA THR A 90 -0.13 -6.79 19.14
C THR A 90 0.81 -7.99 18.97
N GLN A 91 0.54 -9.10 19.67
CA GLN A 91 1.34 -10.33 19.51
C GLN A 91 1.02 -11.01 18.18
N LEU A 92 -0.25 -11.00 17.76
CA LEU A 92 -0.61 -11.51 16.44
C LEU A 92 0.07 -10.72 15.31
N ALA A 93 0.13 -9.41 15.41
CA ALA A 93 0.83 -8.58 14.41
C ALA A 93 2.34 -8.90 14.33
N ALA A 94 2.96 -9.32 15.44
CA ALA A 94 4.36 -9.70 15.49
C ALA A 94 4.63 -11.12 14.95
N GLU A 95 3.63 -12.00 15.02
CA GLU A 95 3.73 -13.42 14.59
C GLU A 95 3.10 -13.67 13.22
N VAL A 96 2.48 -12.66 12.61
CA VAL A 96 1.71 -12.83 11.37
C VAL A 96 2.60 -13.41 10.28
N ASN A 97 2.22 -14.58 9.78
CA ASN A 97 2.88 -15.16 8.61
C ASN A 97 2.38 -14.43 7.35
N ILE A 98 3.23 -13.61 6.74
CA ILE A 98 2.89 -12.85 5.53
C ILE A 98 3.22 -13.71 4.31
N ASN A 99 2.19 -14.05 3.52
CA ASN A 99 2.37 -14.71 2.24
C ASN A 99 2.32 -13.68 1.12
N ILE A 100 3.50 -13.20 0.72
CA ILE A 100 3.61 -12.16 -0.31
C ILE A 100 3.40 -12.78 -1.70
N ASP A 101 2.29 -12.42 -2.35
CA ASP A 101 2.06 -12.63 -3.77
C ASP A 101 2.85 -11.58 -4.57
N THR A 102 4.08 -11.93 -4.90
CA THR A 102 4.99 -11.09 -5.69
C THR A 102 4.43 -10.78 -7.08
N PHE A 103 3.67 -11.68 -7.68
CA PHE A 103 3.10 -11.46 -9.01
C PHE A 103 1.97 -10.42 -8.95
N ARG A 104 1.18 -10.42 -7.86
CA ARG A 104 0.24 -9.34 -7.58
C ARG A 104 0.95 -8.01 -7.36
N THR A 105 1.97 -7.97 -6.51
CA THR A 105 2.72 -6.72 -6.26
C THR A 105 3.36 -6.18 -7.53
N ALA A 106 3.92 -7.05 -8.38
CA ALA A 106 4.49 -6.64 -9.66
C ALA A 106 3.44 -6.04 -10.60
N ARG A 107 2.22 -6.59 -10.67
CA ARG A 107 1.12 -6.03 -11.47
C ARG A 107 0.74 -4.63 -11.01
N TYR A 108 0.62 -4.42 -9.70
CA TYR A 108 0.37 -3.09 -9.12
C TYR A 108 1.52 -2.13 -9.40
N GLY A 109 2.77 -2.58 -9.28
CA GLY A 109 3.95 -1.79 -9.59
C GLY A 109 3.99 -1.34 -11.05
N VAL A 110 3.77 -2.25 -12.00
CA VAL A 110 3.72 -1.93 -13.44
C VAL A 110 2.56 -0.98 -13.76
N PHE A 111 1.40 -1.19 -13.15
CA PHE A 111 0.27 -0.28 -13.30
C PHE A 111 0.62 1.12 -12.79
N GLY A 112 1.26 1.22 -11.61
CA GLY A 112 1.72 2.49 -11.06
C GLY A 112 2.77 3.17 -11.93
N LEU A 113 3.68 2.42 -12.58
CA LEU A 113 4.63 3.00 -13.55
C LEU A 113 3.89 3.69 -14.70
N MET A 114 2.85 3.04 -15.23
CA MET A 114 2.03 3.61 -16.29
C MET A 114 1.19 4.80 -15.81
N ASP A 115 0.63 4.72 -14.59
CA ASP A 115 -0.15 5.78 -13.94
C ASP A 115 0.66 7.07 -13.82
N GLY A 116 1.86 6.99 -13.25
CA GLY A 116 2.71 8.16 -13.05
C GLY A 116 3.11 8.83 -14.37
N SER A 117 3.38 8.05 -15.41
CA SER A 117 3.69 8.62 -16.73
C SER A 117 2.47 9.20 -17.43
N LEU A 118 1.29 8.58 -17.33
CA LEU A 118 0.08 9.07 -17.98
C LEU A 118 -0.47 10.33 -17.29
N SER A 119 -0.52 10.31 -15.96
CA SER A 119 -0.97 11.45 -15.16
C SER A 119 -0.09 12.67 -15.39
N HIS A 120 1.22 12.50 -15.62
CA HIS A 120 2.11 13.60 -15.99
C HIS A 120 1.60 14.35 -17.23
N TYR A 121 1.31 13.64 -18.33
CA TYR A 121 0.80 14.26 -19.55
C TYR A 121 -0.61 14.85 -19.38
N TRP A 122 -1.44 14.23 -18.55
CA TRP A 122 -2.77 14.76 -18.23
C TRP A 122 -2.67 16.12 -17.52
N PHE A 123 -1.83 16.23 -16.49
CA PHE A 123 -1.64 17.49 -15.76
C PHE A 123 -0.92 18.54 -16.60
N GLU A 124 0.05 18.16 -17.43
CA GLU A 124 0.66 19.08 -18.41
C GLU A 124 -0.40 19.63 -19.38
N GLY A 125 -1.32 18.79 -19.84
CA GLY A 125 -2.47 19.19 -20.65
C GLY A 125 -3.41 20.14 -19.91
N LEU A 126 -3.76 19.84 -18.65
CA LEU A 126 -4.60 20.70 -17.82
C LEU A 126 -3.96 22.06 -17.54
N ASP A 127 -2.64 22.08 -17.32
CA ASP A 127 -1.89 23.32 -17.14
C ASP A 127 -1.83 24.15 -18.42
N SER A 128 -1.81 23.52 -19.60
CA SER A 128 -1.91 24.23 -20.87
C SER A 128 -3.31 24.83 -21.13
N LEU A 129 -4.37 24.18 -20.63
CA LEU A 129 -5.75 24.62 -20.77
C LEU A 129 -6.11 25.74 -19.78
N ILE A 130 -5.62 25.62 -18.54
CA ILE A 130 -5.85 26.56 -17.45
C ILE A 130 -4.47 27.03 -16.93
N PRO A 131 -3.84 28.01 -17.60
CA PRO A 131 -2.48 28.46 -17.25
C PRO A 131 -2.40 29.26 -15.94
N ALA A 132 -3.54 29.57 -15.32
CA ALA A 132 -3.58 30.24 -14.03
C ALA A 132 -3.21 29.28 -12.88
N SER A 133 -2.51 29.83 -11.89
CA SER A 133 -2.08 29.11 -10.67
C SER A 133 -2.82 29.58 -9.41
N ASP A 134 -3.87 30.38 -9.57
CA ASP A 134 -4.67 30.89 -8.47
C ASP A 134 -5.51 29.76 -7.84
N PHE A 135 -5.97 29.95 -6.60
CA PHE A 135 -6.77 28.92 -5.90
C PHE A 135 -7.99 28.46 -6.72
N GLN A 136 -8.65 29.39 -7.42
CA GLN A 136 -9.78 29.06 -8.30
C GLN A 136 -9.36 28.16 -9.47
N ALA A 137 -8.22 28.44 -10.10
CA ALA A 137 -7.70 27.63 -11.20
C ALA A 137 -7.31 26.23 -10.73
N VAL A 138 -6.73 26.10 -9.53
CA VAL A 138 -6.45 24.80 -8.90
C VAL A 138 -7.75 24.04 -8.62
N ALA A 139 -8.78 24.72 -8.09
CA ALA A 139 -10.08 24.10 -7.85
C ALA A 139 -10.77 23.64 -9.15
N GLU A 140 -10.64 24.41 -10.23
CA GLU A 140 -11.17 24.04 -11.54
C GLU A 140 -10.45 22.83 -12.13
N LYS A 141 -9.12 22.80 -12.10
CA LYS A 141 -8.31 21.63 -12.49
C LYS A 141 -8.71 20.39 -11.70
N MET A 142 -8.85 20.52 -10.38
CA MET A 142 -9.30 19.44 -9.51
C MET A 142 -10.72 18.96 -9.85
N ALA A 143 -11.64 19.87 -10.19
CA ALA A 143 -12.99 19.52 -10.60
C ALA A 143 -13.01 18.73 -11.92
N ILE A 144 -12.21 19.15 -12.91
CA ILE A 144 -12.06 18.42 -14.19
C ILE A 144 -11.44 17.03 -13.94
N ASP A 145 -10.41 16.96 -13.10
CA ASP A 145 -9.76 15.71 -12.74
C ASP A 145 -10.71 14.72 -12.05
N CYS A 146 -11.47 15.19 -11.07
CA CYS A 146 -12.49 14.39 -10.38
C CYS A 146 -13.64 13.95 -11.30
N ALA A 147 -14.04 14.79 -12.26
CA ALA A 147 -15.17 14.51 -13.14
C ALA A 147 -14.83 13.55 -14.30
N PHE A 148 -13.60 13.60 -14.82
CA PHE A 148 -13.22 12.87 -16.02
C PHE A 148 -12.10 11.87 -15.80
N PHE A 149 -10.97 12.32 -15.27
CA PHE A 149 -9.78 11.48 -15.16
C PHE A 149 -9.98 10.40 -14.11
N THR A 150 -10.36 10.79 -12.90
CA THR A 150 -10.56 9.87 -11.76
C THR A 150 -11.50 8.71 -12.09
N PRO A 151 -12.74 8.91 -12.59
CA PRO A 151 -13.63 7.79 -12.88
C PRO A 151 -13.16 6.92 -14.06
N THR A 152 -12.61 7.54 -15.11
CA THR A 152 -12.07 6.81 -16.27
C THR A 152 -10.87 5.96 -15.87
N TRP A 153 -9.97 6.53 -15.07
CA TRP A 153 -8.79 5.86 -14.56
C TRP A 153 -9.14 4.73 -13.59
N SER A 154 -10.12 4.95 -12.72
CA SER A 154 -10.63 3.92 -11.82
C SER A 154 -11.21 2.73 -12.61
N ALA A 155 -11.96 2.99 -13.67
CA ALA A 155 -12.49 1.94 -14.54
C ALA A 155 -11.36 1.18 -15.27
N ALA A 156 -10.35 1.89 -15.77
CA ALA A 156 -9.18 1.28 -16.42
C ALA A 156 -8.38 0.40 -15.44
N PHE A 157 -8.18 0.87 -14.21
CA PHE A 157 -7.53 0.11 -13.14
C PHE A 157 -8.30 -1.18 -12.82
N LEU A 158 -9.60 -1.07 -12.55
CA LEU A 158 -10.43 -2.24 -12.23
C LEU A 158 -10.47 -3.24 -13.39
N LEU A 159 -10.54 -2.75 -14.62
CA LEU A 159 -10.47 -3.60 -15.82
C LEU A 159 -9.12 -4.31 -15.93
N PHE A 160 -8.01 -3.59 -15.73
CA PHE A 160 -6.67 -4.17 -15.76
C PHE A 160 -6.51 -5.26 -14.70
N MET A 161 -6.97 -5.01 -13.47
CA MET A 161 -6.92 -6.02 -12.41
C MET A 161 -7.82 -7.22 -12.75
N ALA A 162 -9.05 -7.00 -13.20
CA ALA A 162 -9.94 -8.09 -13.61
C ALA A 162 -9.35 -8.97 -14.72
N LEU A 163 -8.65 -8.38 -15.69
CA LEU A 163 -8.00 -9.12 -16.78
C LEU A 163 -6.74 -9.86 -16.33
N THR A 164 -6.00 -9.32 -15.37
CA THR A 164 -4.70 -9.87 -14.95
C THR A 164 -4.77 -10.76 -13.71
N GLU A 165 -5.86 -10.71 -12.94
CA GLU A 165 -6.06 -11.56 -11.76
C GLU A 165 -6.37 -13.02 -12.07
N GLY A 166 -6.72 -13.35 -13.32
CA GLY A 166 -6.82 -14.71 -13.87
C GLY A 166 -7.26 -15.78 -12.88
N ALA A 167 -8.56 -16.07 -12.80
CA ALA A 167 -9.20 -17.15 -12.04
C ALA A 167 -8.29 -17.84 -11.00
N GLY A 168 -8.21 -17.27 -9.79
CA GLY A 168 -7.39 -17.77 -8.71
C GLY A 168 -7.55 -19.28 -8.49
N THR A 169 -6.45 -19.94 -8.13
CA THR A 169 -6.43 -21.37 -7.77
C THR A 169 -7.61 -21.71 -6.88
N PRO A 170 -8.38 -22.78 -7.18
CA PRO A 170 -9.53 -23.18 -6.39
C PRO A 170 -9.15 -23.24 -4.91
N THR A 171 -9.81 -22.42 -4.09
CA THR A 171 -9.77 -22.59 -2.65
C THR A 171 -10.18 -24.03 -2.36
N PRO A 172 -9.38 -24.84 -1.64
CA PRO A 172 -9.83 -26.15 -1.22
C PRO A 172 -11.11 -25.96 -0.42
N SER A 173 -12.23 -26.42 -0.98
CA SER A 173 -13.51 -26.41 -0.30
C SER A 173 -13.35 -27.16 1.00
N ILE A 174 -13.51 -26.47 2.14
CA ILE A 174 -13.69 -27.13 3.42
C ILE A 174 -15.00 -27.91 3.30
N SER A 175 -14.89 -29.18 2.95
CA SER A 175 -15.99 -30.13 3.00
C SER A 175 -16.25 -30.40 4.47
N PHE A 176 -17.29 -29.78 5.02
CA PHE A 176 -17.84 -30.19 6.30
C PHE A 176 -18.43 -31.60 6.13
N MET A 177 -17.75 -32.60 6.67
CA MET A 177 -18.27 -33.93 6.97
C MET A 177 -18.22 -34.14 8.47
#